data_AF-A0A9P6HML2-F1
#
_entry.id   AF-A0A9P6HML2-F1
#
_cell.length_a   1.000
_cell.length_b   1.000
_cell.length_c   1.000
_cell.angle_alpha   90.00
_cell.angle_beta   90.00
_cell.angle_gamma   90.00
#
_symmetry.space_group_name_H-M   'P 1'
#
loop_
_entity.id
_entity.type
_entity.pdbx_description
1 polymer ?
#
loop_
_entity_poly.entity_id
_entity_poly.type
_entity_poly.pdbx_seq_one_letter_code
_entity_poly.pdbx_strand_id
1 'polypeptide(L)'
;MLVLHSTSNCDVCYDSYGQDNPASTIPCGHIFCYRCISVCKPSICPLCRKKFSKSNVTKLRTANVGDVGSEAIVCSPVSATPSTSSCRLDGGRESLRGKDFDDRVAAHIKETGEMIKEVTERVYFQHSVEAALRAKLAEIELEKGILLSKVRLRGEAT
;
A
#
# COMPACT_ATOMS: atom_id res chain seq x y z
N MET A 1 -10.57 28.28 -5.10
CA MET A 1 -10.28 27.50 -3.88
C MET A 1 -9.82 26.12 -4.33
N LEU A 2 -8.63 25.68 -3.95
CA LEU A 2 -8.16 24.34 -4.29
C LEU A 2 -8.62 23.38 -3.20
N VAL A 3 -9.45 22.41 -3.55
CA VAL A 3 -9.99 21.42 -2.62
C VAL A 3 -9.23 20.11 -2.82
N LEU A 4 -8.52 19.67 -1.79
CA LEU A 4 -7.94 18.33 -1.73
C LEU A 4 -8.95 17.41 -1.04
N HIS A 5 -9.36 16.35 -1.74
CA HIS A 5 -10.25 15.34 -1.15
C HIS A 5 -9.51 14.55 -0.07
N SER A 6 -10.20 14.06 0.96
CA SER A 6 -9.62 13.25 2.04
C SER A 6 -8.98 11.94 1.55
N THR A 7 -9.39 11.45 0.38
CA THR A 7 -8.82 10.28 -0.30
C THR A 7 -7.70 10.62 -1.27
N SER A 8 -7.26 11.88 -1.33
CA SER A 8 -6.17 12.26 -2.21
C SER A 8 -4.84 11.72 -1.68
N ASN A 9 -4.09 11.09 -2.56
CA ASN A 9 -2.82 10.44 -2.27
C ASN A 9 -1.71 11.06 -3.13
N CYS A 10 -0.46 10.80 -2.77
CA CYS A 10 0.67 11.24 -3.56
C CYS A 10 0.89 10.34 -4.79
N ASP A 11 0.99 10.92 -5.99
CA ASP A 11 1.25 10.15 -7.23
C ASP A 11 2.66 9.50 -7.32
N VAL A 12 3.52 9.73 -6.31
CA VAL A 12 4.88 9.16 -6.27
C VAL A 12 4.99 8.01 -5.28
N CYS A 13 4.52 8.19 -4.04
CA CYS A 13 4.60 7.16 -3.01
C CYS A 13 3.25 6.49 -2.70
N TYR A 14 2.15 6.97 -3.29
CA TYR A 14 0.78 6.50 -3.08
C TYR A 14 0.24 6.61 -1.64
N ASP A 15 0.99 7.26 -0.74
CA ASP A 15 0.54 7.54 0.62
C ASP A 15 -0.49 8.69 0.65
N SER A 16 -1.47 8.57 1.54
CA SER A 16 -2.45 9.62 1.80
C SER A 16 -1.81 10.88 2.37
N TYR A 17 -2.39 12.04 2.03
CA TYR A 17 -1.98 13.30 2.62
C TYR A 17 -2.52 13.43 4.04
N GLY A 18 -1.66 13.86 4.95
CA GLY A 18 -2.01 14.01 6.35
C GLY A 18 -0.98 14.85 7.09
N GLN A 19 -1.09 14.84 8.42
CA GLN A 19 -0.17 15.60 9.29
C GLN A 19 1.27 15.09 9.16
N ASP A 20 1.46 13.77 9.09
CA ASP A 20 2.77 13.13 8.93
C ASP A 20 3.28 13.14 7.48
N ASN A 21 2.38 13.35 6.52
CA ASN A 21 2.68 13.37 5.10
C ASN A 21 2.07 14.59 4.40
N PRO A 22 2.63 15.80 4.63
CA PRO A 22 2.03 17.04 4.17
C PRO A 22 2.08 17.17 2.65
N ALA A 23 0.93 17.53 2.07
CA ALA A 23 0.81 17.89 0.67
C ALA A 23 1.62 19.16 0.36
N SER A 24 2.28 19.19 -0.78
CA SER A 24 3.06 20.34 -1.25
C SER A 24 2.88 20.51 -2.74
N THR A 25 2.72 21.75 -3.20
CA THR A 25 2.62 22.08 -4.62
C THR A 25 3.93 22.68 -5.12
N ILE A 26 4.29 22.33 -6.34
CA ILE A 26 5.42 22.92 -7.06
C ILE A 26 4.89 23.95 -8.08
N PRO A 27 5.74 24.84 -8.64
CA PRO A 27 5.29 25.97 -9.47
C PRO A 27 4.45 25.60 -10.69
N CYS A 28 4.48 24.35 -11.15
CA CYS A 28 3.63 23.89 -12.24
C CYS A 28 2.21 23.50 -11.82
N GLY A 29 1.87 23.55 -10.53
CA GLY A 29 0.53 23.27 -9.99
C GLY A 29 0.30 21.81 -9.57
N HIS A 30 1.24 20.90 -9.83
CA HIS A 30 1.11 19.50 -9.39
C HIS A 30 1.43 19.37 -7.89
N ILE A 31 0.76 18.43 -7.23
CA ILE A 31 0.78 18.25 -5.78
C ILE A 31 1.42 16.90 -5.46
N PHE A 32 2.40 16.90 -4.56
CA PHE A 32 3.07 15.70 -4.09
C PHE A 32 3.38 15.82 -2.59
N CYS A 33 3.80 14.70 -2.00
CA CYS A 33 4.29 14.69 -0.64
C CYS A 33 5.62 15.46 -0.51
N TYR A 34 5.84 16.19 0.60
CA TYR A 34 7.08 16.95 0.80
C TYR A 34 8.34 16.06 0.71
N ARG A 35 8.27 14.84 1.24
CA ARG A 35 9.34 13.83 1.16
C ARG A 35 9.69 13.50 -0.29
N CYS A 36 8.68 13.28 -1.12
CA CYS A 36 8.78 12.93 -2.53
C CYS A 36 9.45 14.04 -3.35
N ILE A 37 9.06 15.29 -3.12
CA ILE A 37 9.66 16.47 -3.78
C ILE A 37 11.12 16.66 -3.34
N SER A 38 11.41 16.42 -2.07
CA SER A 38 12.75 16.63 -1.49
C SER A 38 13.78 15.67 -2.08
N VAL A 39 13.40 14.41 -2.31
CA VAL A 39 14.27 13.38 -2.89
C VAL A 39 14.36 13.42 -4.42
N CYS A 40 13.44 14.12 -5.08
CA CYS A 40 13.43 14.25 -6.54
C CYS A 40 14.73 14.89 -7.05
N LYS A 41 15.46 14.13 -7.88
CA LYS A 41 16.70 14.54 -8.57
C LYS A 41 16.66 13.98 -9.99
N PRO A 42 16.80 14.82 -11.03
CA PRO A 42 16.82 16.28 -11.01
C PRO A 42 15.47 16.88 -10.53
N SER A 43 15.45 18.16 -10.14
CA SER A 43 14.22 18.87 -9.71
C SER A 43 13.25 19.09 -10.89
N ILE A 44 12.63 18.02 -11.34
CA ILE A 44 11.75 17.94 -12.50
C ILE A 44 10.42 17.34 -12.04
N CYS A 45 9.30 17.97 -12.42
CA CYS A 45 7.97 17.47 -12.08
C CYS A 45 7.75 16.06 -12.66
N PRO A 46 7.35 15.06 -11.85
CA PRO A 46 7.03 13.72 -12.33
C PRO A 46 5.91 13.65 -13.38
N LEU A 47 4.96 14.60 -13.32
CA LEU A 47 3.77 14.58 -14.18
C LEU A 47 3.97 15.36 -15.50
N CYS A 48 4.49 16.59 -15.45
CA CYS A 48 4.62 17.43 -16.64
C CYS A 48 6.05 17.77 -17.04
N ARG A 49 7.05 17.22 -16.35
CA ARG A 49 8.48 17.38 -16.65
C ARG A 49 9.01 18.82 -16.64
N LYS A 50 8.23 19.78 -16.12
CA LYS A 50 8.71 21.15 -15.89
C LYS A 50 9.76 21.15 -14.78
N LYS A 51 10.87 21.84 -15.02
CA LYS A 51 11.91 22.09 -14.01
C LYS A 51 11.33 22.97 -12.89
N PHE A 52 11.67 22.67 -11.65
CA PHE A 52 11.30 23.49 -10.51
C PHE A 52 12.50 23.70 -9.57
N SER A 53 12.46 24.78 -8.79
CA SER A 53 13.42 24.98 -7.70
C SER A 53 12.80 24.50 -6.39
N LYS A 54 13.60 23.85 -5.53
CA LYS A 54 13.18 23.42 -4.19
C LYS A 54 12.82 24.60 -3.28
N SER A 55 13.31 25.81 -3.60
CA SER A 55 12.94 27.06 -2.91
C SER A 55 11.49 27.49 -3.17
N ASN A 56 10.89 27.07 -4.29
CA ASN A 56 9.58 27.53 -4.74
C ASN A 56 8.48 26.49 -4.48
N VAL A 57 8.70 25.61 -3.50
CA VAL A 57 7.76 24.56 -3.10
C VAL A 57 6.89 25.11 -1.99
N THR A 58 5.57 25.12 -2.19
CA THR A 58 4.61 25.63 -1.21
C THR A 58 3.94 24.47 -0.50
N LYS A 59 4.03 24.42 0.83
CA LYS A 59 3.31 23.43 1.64
C LYS A 59 1.83 23.81 1.71
N LEU A 60 0.95 22.85 1.44
CA LEU A 60 -0.49 23.04 1.56
C LEU A 60 -0.92 22.70 2.98
N ARG A 61 -1.77 23.54 3.56
CA ARG A 61 -2.41 23.27 4.83
C ARG A 61 -3.67 22.45 4.57
N THR A 62 -3.65 21.17 4.93
CA THR A 62 -4.86 20.34 4.92
C THR A 62 -5.63 20.59 6.21
N ALA A 63 -6.89 21.00 6.11
CA ALA A 63 -7.79 21.00 7.25
C ALA A 63 -8.32 19.57 7.40
N ASN A 64 -7.86 18.84 8.41
CA ASN A 64 -8.45 17.54 8.74
C ASN A 64 -9.85 17.80 9.31
N VAL A 65 -10.89 17.54 8.52
CA VAL A 65 -12.23 17.37 9.06
C VAL A 65 -12.21 16.00 9.73
N GLY A 66 -11.97 15.99 11.04
CA GLY A 66 -11.97 14.78 11.84
C GLY A 66 -13.33 14.10 11.80
N ASP A 67 -13.30 12.78 11.64
CA ASP A 67 -14.30 11.84 12.15
C ASP A 67 -15.77 12.21 11.89
N VAL A 68 -16.23 12.03 10.65
CA VAL A 68 -17.62 11.68 10.40
C VAL A 68 -17.62 10.31 9.74
N GLY A 69 -18.05 9.32 10.51
CA GLY A 69 -18.13 7.93 10.10
C GLY A 69 -18.93 7.75 8.81
N SER A 70 -18.47 6.77 8.04
CA SER A 70 -19.28 5.91 7.17
C SER A 70 -20.43 6.57 6.43
N GLU A 71 -20.19 7.03 5.19
CA GLU A 71 -20.95 6.57 4.02
C GLU A 71 -20.11 6.82 2.78
N ALA A 72 -19.82 5.75 2.05
CA ALA A 72 -19.19 5.79 0.76
C ALA A 72 -20.09 6.57 -0.21
N ILE A 73 -19.69 7.79 -0.58
CA ILE A 73 -20.21 8.39 -1.81
C ILE A 73 -19.52 7.66 -2.96
N VAL A 74 -20.16 6.58 -3.39
CA VAL A 74 -19.84 5.86 -4.61
C VAL A 74 -20.16 6.79 -5.78
N CYS A 75 -19.16 7.52 -6.29
CA CYS A 75 -19.29 8.12 -7.60
C CYS A 75 -19.12 7.03 -8.65
N SER A 76 -20.25 6.52 -9.13
CA SER A 76 -20.33 5.72 -10.35
C SER A 76 -19.65 6.44 -11.52
N PRO A 77 -19.03 5.71 -12.48
CA PRO A 77 -18.35 6.33 -13.60
C PRO A 77 -19.38 6.90 -14.58
N VAL A 78 -19.61 8.20 -14.53
CA VAL A 78 -20.25 8.90 -15.65
C VAL A 78 -19.19 9.19 -16.71
N SER A 79 -19.40 8.59 -17.86
CA SER A 79 -18.66 8.80 -19.09
C SER A 79 -18.66 10.29 -19.44
N ALA A 80 -17.53 10.96 -19.25
CA ALA A 80 -17.32 12.33 -19.72
C ALA A 80 -16.29 12.31 -20.84
N THR A 81 -16.82 12.42 -22.05
CA THR A 81 -16.10 12.72 -23.29
C THR A 81 -15.24 13.98 -23.17
N PRO A 82 -14.01 14.01 -23.70
CA PRO A 82 -13.21 15.23 -23.73
C PRO A 82 -13.68 16.14 -24.87
N SER A 83 -14.25 17.29 -24.51
CA SER A 83 -14.39 18.43 -25.40
C SER A 83 -12.99 18.96 -25.76
N THR A 84 -12.73 18.89 -27.05
CA THR A 84 -11.61 19.45 -27.79
C THR A 84 -11.30 20.92 -27.46
N SER A 85 -10.07 21.19 -27.02
CA SER A 85 -9.40 22.47 -27.24
C SER A 85 -7.95 22.20 -27.59
N SER A 86 -7.60 22.45 -28.84
CA SER A 86 -6.29 22.16 -29.42
C SER A 86 -5.26 23.19 -28.99
N CYS A 87 -4.11 22.74 -28.50
CA CYS A 87 -2.86 23.48 -28.60
C CYS A 87 -1.81 22.53 -29.18
N ARG A 88 -1.59 22.66 -30.49
CA ARG A 88 -0.45 22.03 -31.18
C ARG A 88 0.82 22.72 -30.71
N LEU A 89 1.76 21.95 -30.16
CA LEU A 89 3.18 22.27 -30.25
C LEU A 89 3.94 20.96 -30.53
N ASP A 90 4.58 20.96 -31.69
CA ASP A 90 5.61 20.03 -32.11
C ASP A 90 6.75 19.96 -31.10
N GLY A 91 7.24 18.75 -30.84
CA GLY A 91 8.39 18.52 -29.96
C GLY A 91 8.72 17.04 -29.79
N GLY A 92 9.39 16.46 -30.80
CA GLY A 92 10.29 15.30 -30.67
C GLY A 92 9.83 14.13 -29.80
N ARG A 93 8.97 13.28 -30.36
CA ARG A 93 8.60 11.99 -29.75
C ARG A 93 9.75 11.00 -29.98
N GLU A 94 10.80 11.06 -29.16
CA GLU A 94 11.73 9.94 -29.07
C GLU A 94 10.98 8.75 -28.45
N SER A 95 10.51 7.89 -29.35
CA SER A 95 9.94 6.59 -29.06
C SER A 95 11.01 5.65 -28.48
N LEU A 96 11.48 5.93 -27.27
CA LEU A 96 12.27 4.99 -26.50
C LEU A 96 11.32 3.99 -25.84
N ARG A 97 11.05 2.93 -26.64
CA ARG A 97 10.79 1.53 -26.26
C ARG A 97 10.01 1.31 -24.95
N GLY A 98 8.74 0.94 -25.10
CA GLY A 98 7.96 0.28 -24.04
C GLY A 98 8.56 -1.06 -23.54
N LYS A 99 9.53 -1.65 -24.26
CA LYS A 99 10.20 -2.90 -23.86
C LYS A 99 10.96 -2.78 -22.54
N ASP A 100 11.63 -1.65 -22.28
CA ASP A 100 12.43 -1.48 -21.07
C ASP A 100 11.57 -1.37 -19.79
N PHE A 101 10.31 -0.95 -19.93
CA PHE A 101 9.36 -0.93 -18.82
C PHE A 101 8.80 -2.32 -18.55
N ASP A 102 8.36 -3.01 -19.60
CA ASP A 102 7.80 -4.36 -19.50
C ASP A 102 8.83 -5.36 -18.93
N ASP A 103 10.11 -5.25 -19.34
CA ASP A 103 11.20 -6.10 -18.83
C ASP A 103 11.49 -5.86 -17.34
N ARG A 104 11.43 -4.60 -16.89
CA ARG A 104 11.63 -4.24 -15.47
C ARG A 104 10.45 -4.68 -14.60
N VAL A 105 9.23 -4.52 -15.10
CA VAL A 105 8.02 -5.01 -14.42
C VAL A 105 8.06 -6.54 -14.34
N ALA A 106 8.41 -7.24 -15.42
CA ALA A 106 8.55 -8.68 -15.43
C ALA A 106 9.63 -9.19 -14.45
N ALA A 107 10.77 -8.51 -14.37
CA ALA A 107 11.82 -8.84 -13.41
C ALA A 107 11.34 -8.69 -11.95
N HIS A 108 10.63 -7.60 -11.65
CA HIS A 108 10.09 -7.37 -10.31
C HIS A 108 8.99 -8.37 -9.94
N ILE A 109 8.10 -8.73 -10.88
CA ILE A 109 7.08 -9.77 -10.68
C ILE A 109 7.74 -11.13 -10.41
N LYS A 110 8.84 -11.44 -11.10
CA LYS A 110 9.56 -12.70 -10.87
C LYS A 110 10.20 -12.75 -9.48
N GLU A 111 10.90 -11.68 -9.08
CA GLU A 111 11.56 -11.57 -7.78
C GLU A 111 10.54 -11.65 -6.62
N THR A 112 9.43 -10.91 -6.74
CA THR A 112 8.34 -10.95 -5.75
C THR A 112 7.67 -12.32 -5.70
N GLY A 113 7.49 -12.99 -6.85
CA GLY A 113 6.93 -14.33 -6.93
C GLY A 113 7.82 -15.39 -6.26
N GLU A 114 9.14 -15.28 -6.38
CA GLU A 114 10.10 -16.17 -5.70
C GLU A 114 10.05 -15.99 -4.18
N MET A 115 9.99 -14.74 -3.70
CA MET A 115 9.85 -14.42 -2.28
C MET A 115 8.54 -14.97 -1.68
N ILE A 116 7.42 -14.82 -2.40
CA ILE A 116 6.12 -15.34 -1.94
C ILE A 116 6.15 -16.86 -1.81
N LYS A 117 6.79 -17.58 -2.75
CA LYS A 117 6.93 -19.04 -2.66
C LYS A 117 7.69 -19.45 -1.40
N GLU A 118 8.83 -18.81 -1.13
CA GLU A 118 9.64 -19.11 0.06
C GLU A 118 8.87 -18.85 1.36
N VAL A 119 8.15 -17.73 1.44
CA VAL A 119 7.32 -17.40 2.61
C VAL A 119 6.17 -18.42 2.76
N THR A 120 5.53 -18.81 1.67
CA THR A 120 4.41 -19.76 1.69
C THR A 120 4.86 -21.15 2.18
N GLU A 121 6.01 -21.64 1.71
CA GLU A 121 6.58 -22.92 2.15
C GLU A 121 6.94 -22.90 3.64
N ARG A 122 7.51 -21.79 4.14
CA ARG A 122 7.79 -21.61 5.58
C ARG A 122 6.54 -21.61 6.42
N VAL A 123 5.52 -20.86 6.00
CA VAL A 123 4.23 -20.78 6.71
C VAL A 123 3.54 -22.15 6.73
N TYR A 124 3.55 -22.88 5.61
CA TYR A 124 2.99 -24.23 5.55
C TYR A 124 3.71 -25.20 6.49
N PHE A 125 5.05 -25.17 6.50
CA PHE A 125 5.85 -25.99 7.42
C PHE A 125 5.55 -25.65 8.89
N GLN A 126 5.47 -24.36 9.22
CA GLN A 126 5.16 -23.90 10.58
C GLN A 126 3.77 -24.38 11.03
N HIS A 127 2.75 -24.24 10.18
CA HIS A 127 1.40 -24.72 10.49
C HIS A 127 1.34 -26.24 10.67
N SER A 128 2.10 -27.01 9.89
CA SER A 128 2.19 -28.47 10.04
C SER A 128 2.76 -28.86 11.41
N VAL A 129 3.84 -28.20 11.83
CA VAL A 129 4.46 -28.43 13.16
C VAL A 129 3.51 -28.03 14.28
N GLU A 130 2.84 -26.88 14.19
CA GLU A 130 1.85 -26.45 15.18
C GLU A 130 0.66 -27.41 15.28
N ALA A 131 0.19 -27.93 14.16
CA ALA A 131 -0.89 -28.93 14.14
C ALA A 131 -0.47 -30.23 14.83
N ALA A 132 0.74 -30.73 14.55
CA ALA A 132 1.28 -31.92 15.21
C ALA A 132 1.45 -31.72 16.72
N LEU A 133 1.94 -30.55 17.15
CA LEU A 133 2.07 -30.20 18.57
C LEU A 133 0.71 -30.16 19.26
N ARG A 134 -0.30 -29.54 18.63
CA ARG A 134 -1.67 -29.50 19.17
C ARG A 134 -2.27 -30.89 19.31
N ALA A 135 -2.08 -31.78 18.33
CA ALA A 135 -2.53 -33.17 18.43
C ALA A 135 -1.88 -33.90 19.61
N LYS A 136 -0.56 -33.73 19.81
CA LYS A 136 0.17 -34.32 20.94
C LYS A 136 -0.29 -33.77 22.29
N LEU A 137 -0.55 -32.48 22.39
CA LEU A 137 -1.10 -31.89 23.61
C LEU A 137 -2.49 -32.45 23.94
N ALA A 138 -3.35 -32.65 22.94
CA ALA A 138 -4.67 -33.24 23.14
C ALA A 138 -4.60 -34.70 23.63
N GLU A 139 -3.64 -35.51 23.14
CA GLU A 139 -3.38 -36.86 23.65
C GLU A 139 -3.00 -36.84 25.14
N ILE A 140 -2.10 -35.94 25.53
CA ILE A 140 -1.66 -35.80 26.94
C ILE A 140 -2.82 -35.37 27.85
N GLU A 141 -3.66 -34.44 27.39
CA GLU A 141 -4.84 -34.00 28.15
C GLU A 141 -5.85 -35.13 28.35
N LEU A 142 -6.05 -35.98 27.33
CA LEU A 142 -6.91 -37.15 27.43
C LEU A 142 -6.36 -38.15 28.45
N GLU A 143 -5.07 -38.46 28.40
CA GLU A 143 -4.41 -39.35 29.37
C GLU A 143 -4.52 -38.81 30.80
N LYS A 144 -4.31 -37.50 30.98
CA LYS A 144 -4.48 -36.83 32.27
C LYS A 144 -5.92 -36.95 32.77
N GLY A 145 -6.92 -36.74 31.91
CA GLY A 145 -8.33 -36.92 32.25
C GLY A 145 -8.68 -38.34 32.70
N ILE A 146 -8.14 -39.34 32.00
CA ILE A 146 -8.30 -40.76 32.35
C ILE A 146 -7.66 -41.05 33.72
N LEU A 147 -6.45 -40.55 33.98
CA LEU A 147 -5.77 -40.75 35.26
C LEU A 147 -6.52 -40.09 36.42
N LEU A 148 -6.97 -38.84 36.26
CA LEU A 148 -7.77 -38.14 37.29
C LEU A 148 -9.07 -38.90 37.60
N SER A 149 -9.74 -39.44 36.57
CA SER A 149 -10.95 -40.25 36.75
C SER A 149 -10.67 -41.54 37.53
N LYS A 150 -9.54 -42.21 37.25
CA LYS A 150 -9.10 -43.40 38.00
C LYS A 150 -8.78 -43.09 39.47
N VAL A 151 -8.17 -41.94 39.76
CA VAL A 151 -7.89 -41.50 41.13
C VAL A 151 -9.19 -41.22 41.88
N ARG A 152 -10.16 -40.55 41.25
CA ARG A 152 -11.46 -40.27 41.86
C ARG A 152 -12.21 -41.54 42.27
N LEU A 153 -12.28 -42.53 41.37
CA LEU A 153 -12.95 -43.80 41.66
C LEU A 153 -12.28 -44.60 42.80
N ARG A 154 -10.97 -44.43 43.01
CA ARG A 154 -10.24 -45.08 44.11
C ARG A 154 -10.43 -44.37 45.46
N GLY A 155 -10.67 -43.06 45.45
CA GLY A 155 -10.93 -42.28 46.68
C GLY A 155 -12.34 -42.43 47.26
N GLU A 156 -13.31 -42.88 46.45
CA GLU A 156 -14.68 -43.16 46.90
C GLU A 156 -14.86 -44.58 47.48
N ALA A 157 -13.81 -45.41 47.44
CA ALA A 157 -13.85 -46.82 47.87
C ALA A 157 -13.20 -47.09 49.26
N THR A 158 -12.87 -46.05 50.01
CA THR A 158 -12.30 -46.09 51.37
C THR A 158 -13.20 -45.33 52.34
#